data_AF-C7H6T6-F1
#
_entry.id   AF-C7H6T6-F1
#
_cell.length_a   1.000
_cell.length_b   1.000
_cell.length_c   1.000
_cell.angle_alpha   90.00
_cell.angle_beta   90.00
_cell.angle_gamma   90.00
#
_symmetry.space_group_name_H-M   'P 1'
#
loop_
_entity.id
_entity.type
_entity.pdbx_description
1 polymer ?
#
loop_
_entity_poly.entity_id
_entity_poly.type
_entity_poly.pdbx_seq_one_letter_code
_entity_poly.pdbx_strand_id
1 'polypeptide(L)'
;MLSGCTKDEVLDQYNNIVQSAGSIALTGNSSLQGTKEKGIDDYTGSYTANYEDFSDTEYLFGGTSIKREAGKDLSIDCALEVTDGTAKVFWISGADEEVTLLETTGTYDCFLLGTL
;
A
#
# COMPACT_ATOMS: atom_id res chain seq x y z
N MET A 1 -29.46 -12.26 -45.07
CA MET A 1 -28.04 -12.10 -44.73
C MET A 1 -27.80 -10.67 -44.28
N LEU A 2 -27.60 -10.49 -42.98
CA LEU A 2 -26.71 -9.48 -42.38
C LEU A 2 -26.46 -9.99 -40.96
N SER A 3 -25.18 -10.15 -40.70
CA SER A 3 -24.58 -11.03 -39.70
C SER A 3 -24.89 -10.64 -38.26
N GLY A 4 -24.89 -11.63 -37.38
CA GLY A 4 -25.40 -11.57 -36.02
C GLY A 4 -24.74 -10.52 -35.12
N CYS A 5 -25.58 -9.76 -34.43
CA CYS A 5 -25.31 -9.32 -33.07
C CYS A 5 -25.93 -10.36 -32.13
N THR A 6 -25.15 -11.36 -31.76
CA THR A 6 -25.51 -12.25 -30.67
C THR A 6 -24.90 -11.65 -29.41
N LYS A 7 -25.77 -11.42 -28.43
CA LYS A 7 -25.61 -11.85 -27.04
C LYS A 7 -24.27 -11.58 -26.37
N ASP A 8 -24.38 -10.88 -25.23
CA ASP A 8 -23.85 -11.40 -23.98
C ASP A 8 -22.32 -11.62 -23.97
N GLU A 9 -21.52 -10.89 -23.22
CA GLU A 9 -21.71 -10.58 -21.81
C GLU A 9 -20.34 -10.02 -21.40
N VAL A 10 -20.31 -8.96 -20.58
CA VAL A 10 -19.21 -8.77 -19.63
C VAL A 10 -17.82 -8.45 -20.25
N LEU A 11 -17.72 -7.53 -21.20
CA LEU A 11 -16.43 -6.81 -21.38
C LEU A 11 -16.48 -5.35 -20.97
N ASP A 12 -17.67 -4.75 -20.95
CA ASP A 12 -17.86 -3.37 -20.49
C ASP A 12 -17.96 -3.25 -18.95
N GLN A 13 -18.05 -4.39 -18.24
CA GLN A 13 -18.22 -4.46 -16.77
C GLN A 13 -17.03 -5.04 -15.99
N TYR A 14 -15.88 -5.35 -16.62
CA TYR A 14 -14.70 -5.86 -15.88
C TYR A 14 -13.53 -4.89 -15.75
N ASN A 15 -13.49 -3.80 -16.53
CA ASN A 15 -12.41 -2.81 -16.41
C ASN A 15 -12.78 -1.56 -15.59
N ASN A 16 -14.04 -1.41 -15.17
CA ASN A 16 -14.53 -0.21 -14.48
C ASN A 16 -15.10 -0.44 -13.07
N ILE A 17 -14.88 -1.60 -12.44
CA ILE A 17 -15.23 -1.84 -11.02
C ILE A 17 -13.98 -2.11 -10.16
N VAL A 18 -12.89 -1.38 -10.42
CA VAL A 18 -11.79 -1.15 -9.45
C VAL A 18 -11.35 0.32 -9.49
N GLN A 19 -12.28 1.24 -9.74
CA GLN A 19 -12.02 2.69 -9.64
C GLN A 19 -12.77 3.38 -8.49
N SER A 20 -13.58 2.63 -7.72
CA SER A 20 -14.39 3.19 -6.62
C SER A 20 -14.00 2.66 -5.23
N ALA A 21 -12.77 2.18 -5.06
CA ALA A 21 -12.12 2.07 -3.76
C ALA A 21 -10.90 2.99 -3.86
N GLY A 22 -10.84 4.01 -2.99
CA GLY A 22 -10.04 5.22 -3.17
C GLY A 22 -8.67 4.97 -3.79
N SER A 23 -8.39 5.63 -4.91
CA SER A 23 -7.07 5.65 -5.54
C SER A 23 -6.09 6.39 -4.65
N ILE A 24 -5.70 5.78 -3.53
CA ILE A 24 -4.56 6.22 -2.74
C ILE A 24 -3.35 6.01 -3.63
N ALA A 25 -2.93 7.09 -4.28
CA ALA A 25 -1.73 7.07 -5.09
C ALA A 25 -0.54 6.90 -4.17
N LEU A 26 0.33 5.92 -4.49
CA LEU A 26 1.61 5.78 -3.79
C LEU A 26 2.39 7.09 -3.92
N THR A 27 3.12 7.44 -2.86
CA THR A 27 4.02 8.59 -2.90
C THR A 27 5.09 8.33 -3.96
N GLY A 28 5.19 9.25 -4.92
CA GLY A 28 6.14 9.12 -6.03
C GLY A 28 7.57 9.11 -5.51
N ASN A 29 8.45 8.32 -6.13
CA ASN A 29 9.83 8.15 -5.65
C ASN A 29 10.60 9.47 -5.52
N SER A 30 10.28 10.50 -6.30
CA SER A 30 10.90 11.82 -6.20
C SER A 30 10.45 12.64 -4.99
N SER A 31 9.34 12.26 -4.36
CA SER A 31 8.75 12.91 -3.20
C SER A 31 8.98 12.12 -1.91
N LEU A 32 9.55 10.91 -2.02
CA LEU A 32 9.92 10.12 -0.87
C LEU A 32 11.11 10.76 -0.16
N GLN A 33 11.05 10.81 1.18
CA GLN A 33 12.20 11.21 2.00
C GLN A 33 13.32 10.15 1.95
N GLY A 34 12.93 8.89 1.74
CA GLY A 34 13.82 7.75 1.73
C GLY A 34 14.03 7.10 0.37
N THR A 35 14.77 6.01 0.41
CA THR A 35 14.97 5.12 -0.74
C THR A 35 14.03 3.92 -0.62
N LYS A 36 13.22 3.72 -1.66
CA LYS A 36 12.34 2.55 -1.81
C LYS A 36 12.94 1.57 -2.80
N GLU A 37 13.20 0.35 -2.37
CA GLU A 37 13.56 -0.76 -3.26
C GLU A 37 12.32 -1.63 -3.52
N LYS A 38 12.04 -1.86 -4.80
CA LYS A 38 10.91 -2.68 -5.22
C LYS A 38 11.25 -4.16 -5.07
N GLY A 39 10.34 -4.93 -4.49
CA GLY A 39 10.39 -6.38 -4.43
C GLY A 39 9.91 -7.04 -5.71
N ILE A 40 9.30 -8.22 -5.56
CA ILE A 40 8.78 -9.04 -6.67
C ILE A 40 7.56 -8.36 -7.31
N ASP A 41 6.76 -7.66 -6.51
CA ASP A 41 5.56 -6.94 -6.93
C ASP A 41 5.44 -5.56 -6.25
N ASP A 42 4.35 -4.83 -6.49
CA ASP A 42 4.11 -3.49 -5.92
C ASP A 42 3.73 -3.53 -4.42
N TYR A 43 3.51 -4.72 -3.85
CA TYR A 43 3.17 -4.92 -2.44
C TYR A 43 4.38 -5.31 -1.58
N THR A 44 5.50 -5.67 -2.22
CA THR A 44 6.71 -6.16 -1.57
C THR A 44 7.88 -5.21 -1.85
N GLY A 45 8.76 -5.04 -0.87
CA GLY A 45 9.95 -4.22 -1.01
C GLY A 45 10.53 -3.81 0.35
N SER A 46 11.54 -2.96 0.30
CA SER A 46 12.16 -2.35 1.47
C SER A 46 12.11 -0.83 1.34
N TYR A 47 11.98 -0.16 2.46
CA TYR A 47 12.00 1.30 2.51
C TYR A 47 12.86 1.75 3.68
N THR A 48 13.80 2.63 3.40
CA THR A 48 14.66 3.25 4.41
C THR A 48 14.63 4.75 4.21
N ALA A 49 14.18 5.47 5.24
CA ALA A 49 14.09 6.92 5.25
C ALA A 49 14.63 7.48 6.55
N ASN A 50 15.17 8.69 6.46
CA ASN A 50 15.47 9.52 7.60
C ASN A 50 14.51 10.71 7.55
N TYR A 51 13.66 10.82 8.57
CA TYR A 51 12.68 11.89 8.66
C TYR A 51 13.21 13.00 9.57
N GLU A 52 13.45 14.18 9.01
CA GLU A 52 13.79 15.40 9.74
C GLU A 52 12.71 16.45 9.46
N ASP A 53 12.08 16.98 10.51
CA ASP A 53 10.97 17.96 10.42
C ASP A 53 9.80 17.54 9.50
N PHE A 54 9.51 16.24 9.45
CA PHE A 54 8.45 15.67 8.62
C PHE A 54 7.15 15.52 9.40
N SER A 55 6.04 16.00 8.81
CA SER A 55 4.69 15.88 9.41
C SER A 55 3.64 15.35 8.43
N ASP A 56 4.06 15.01 7.21
CA ASP A 56 3.20 14.46 6.18
C ASP A 56 3.10 12.93 6.30
N THR A 57 2.54 12.29 5.28
CA THR A 57 2.31 10.84 5.22
C THR A 57 2.83 10.31 3.89
N GLU A 58 3.52 9.16 3.93
CA GLU A 58 4.05 8.50 2.74
C GLU A 58 3.39 7.15 2.50
N TYR A 59 2.88 6.95 1.29
CA TYR A 59 2.30 5.70 0.85
C TYR A 59 3.35 4.91 0.06
N LEU A 60 3.92 3.89 0.70
CA LEU A 60 5.13 3.23 0.22
C LEU A 60 4.84 2.07 -0.74
N PHE A 61 4.01 1.12 -0.30
CA PHE A 61 3.68 -0.12 -0.99
C PHE A 61 2.16 -0.28 -1.11
N GLY A 62 1.70 -0.83 -2.22
CA GLY A 62 0.26 -0.97 -2.48
C GLY A 62 -0.08 -0.96 -3.97
N GLY A 63 -1.30 -1.37 -4.28
CA GLY A 63 -1.79 -1.44 -5.65
C GLY A 63 -3.25 -1.86 -5.69
N THR A 64 -3.81 -1.89 -6.90
CA THR A 64 -5.18 -2.35 -7.17
C THR A 64 -5.22 -3.80 -7.65
N SER A 65 -4.07 -4.47 -7.73
CA SER A 65 -3.93 -5.83 -8.23
C SER A 65 -4.53 -6.84 -7.26
N ILE A 66 -5.54 -7.59 -7.72
CA ILE A 66 -6.19 -8.67 -6.95
C ILE A 66 -5.25 -9.89 -6.79
N LYS A 67 -4.27 -10.04 -7.68
CA LYS A 67 -3.24 -11.09 -7.58
C LYS A 67 -2.04 -10.54 -6.82
N ARG A 68 -1.78 -11.11 -5.65
CA ARG A 68 -0.61 -10.86 -4.81
C ARG A 68 0.27 -12.10 -4.87
N GLU A 69 1.55 -11.95 -5.21
CA GLU A 69 2.47 -13.10 -5.30
C GLU A 69 2.73 -13.70 -3.92
N ALA A 70 2.76 -12.85 -2.87
CA ALA A 70 2.89 -13.26 -1.47
C ALA A 70 1.59 -13.82 -0.84
N GLY A 71 0.49 -13.90 -1.60
CA GLY A 71 -0.79 -14.41 -1.11
C GLY A 71 -1.57 -13.39 -0.27
N LYS A 72 -2.20 -13.87 0.81
CA LYS A 72 -3.04 -13.04 1.71
C LYS A 72 -2.29 -12.60 2.96
N ASP A 73 -1.12 -13.13 3.24
CA ASP A 73 -0.39 -12.81 4.45
C ASP A 73 0.36 -11.49 4.25
N LEU A 74 0.19 -10.56 5.19
CA LEU A 74 0.88 -9.29 5.25
C LEU A 74 1.96 -9.38 6.34
N SER A 75 3.22 -9.26 5.95
CA SER A 75 4.34 -9.19 6.89
C SER A 75 4.95 -7.80 6.81
N ILE A 76 5.04 -7.11 7.93
CA ILE A 76 5.68 -5.81 8.04
C ILE A 76 6.80 -5.95 9.06
N ASP A 77 8.03 -5.80 8.58
CA ASP A 77 9.22 -5.67 9.40
C ASP A 77 9.65 -4.21 9.33
N CYS A 78 9.68 -3.53 10.48
CA CYS A 78 10.14 -2.14 10.53
C CYS A 78 10.97 -1.88 11.79
N ALA A 79 12.01 -1.07 11.62
CA ALA A 79 12.77 -0.49 12.71
C ALA A 79 12.56 1.03 12.65
N LEU A 80 12.01 1.60 13.71
CA LEU A 80 11.77 3.04 13.85
C LEU A 80 12.68 3.58 14.95
N GLU A 81 13.43 4.63 14.67
CA GLU A 81 14.22 5.35 15.67
C GLU A 81 13.71 6.79 15.77
N VAL A 82 12.76 7.04 16.68
CA VAL A 82 12.15 8.35 16.86
C VAL A 82 12.85 9.08 18.01
N THR A 83 13.59 10.14 17.69
CA THR A 83 14.25 10.99 18.71
C THR A 83 13.30 12.04 19.28
N ASP A 84 12.46 12.65 18.42
CA ASP A 84 11.44 13.63 18.81
C ASP A 84 10.22 13.48 17.87
N GLY A 85 9.01 13.68 18.39
CA GLY A 85 7.76 13.45 17.66
C GLY A 85 7.17 12.05 17.83
N THR A 86 6.28 11.65 16.91
CA THR A 86 5.57 10.37 16.93
C THR A 86 5.56 9.75 15.54
N ALA A 87 6.03 8.51 15.43
CA ALA A 87 5.95 7.74 14.19
C ALA A 87 4.72 6.84 14.22
N LYS A 88 3.96 6.85 13.12
CA LYS A 88 2.76 6.03 12.94
C LYS A 88 2.90 5.17 11.70
N VAL A 89 2.80 3.85 11.87
CA VAL A 89 2.71 2.87 10.79
C VAL A 89 1.27 2.40 10.72
N PHE A 90 0.68 2.46 9.55
CA PHE A 90 -0.70 2.05 9.32
C PHE A 90 -0.83 1.41 7.93
N TRP A 91 -1.94 0.73 7.70
CA TRP A 91 -2.31 0.22 6.39
C TRP A 91 -3.78 0.53 6.10
N ILE A 92 -4.15 0.54 4.82
CA ILE A 92 -5.51 0.81 4.37
C ILE A 92 -5.93 -0.27 3.38
N SER A 93 -7.11 -0.85 3.62
CA SER A 93 -7.75 -1.82 2.73
C SER A 93 -8.80 -1.15 1.87
N GLY A 94 -8.46 -0.70 0.66
CA GLY A 94 -9.46 -0.18 -0.28
C GLY A 94 -10.22 1.04 0.27
N ALA A 95 -11.50 0.87 0.61
CA ALA A 95 -12.37 1.93 1.15
C ALA A 95 -12.57 1.85 2.67
N ASP A 96 -11.89 0.92 3.34
CA ASP A 96 -11.95 0.78 4.79
C ASP A 96 -11.14 1.87 5.49
N GLU A 97 -11.39 2.05 6.79
CA GLU A 97 -10.64 2.99 7.63
C GLU A 97 -9.17 2.59 7.79
N GLU A 98 -8.29 3.57 8.03
CA GLU A 98 -6.89 3.30 8.32
C GLU A 98 -6.73 2.44 9.56
N VAL A 99 -5.98 1.35 9.43
CA VAL A 99 -5.66 0.46 10.55
C VAL A 99 -4.25 0.80 11.02
N THR A 100 -4.18 1.41 12.19
CA THR A 100 -2.90 1.73 12.85
C THR A 100 -2.28 0.46 13.38
N LEU A 101 -1.07 0.19 12.91
CA LEU A 101 -0.28 -0.99 13.28
C LEU A 101 0.68 -0.71 14.43
N LEU A 102 1.32 0.46 14.37
CA LEU A 102 2.27 0.92 15.37
C LEU A 102 2.17 2.44 15.47
N GLU A 103 2.14 2.96 16.68
CA GLU A 103 2.29 4.39 16.97
C GLU A 103 3.21 4.51 18.16
N THR A 104 4.38 5.12 17.99
CA THR A 104 5.42 5.14 19.02
C THR A 104 6.26 6.41 19.00
N THR A 105 6.79 6.72 20.18
CA THR A 105 7.75 7.79 20.45
C THR A 105 9.00 7.15 21.06
N GLY A 106 9.97 6.77 20.25
CA GLY A 106 11.22 6.14 20.66
C GLY A 106 11.78 5.17 19.62
N THR A 107 12.80 4.41 20.00
CA THR A 107 13.32 3.29 19.18
C THR A 107 12.44 2.06 19.33
N TYR A 108 11.99 1.49 18.22
CA TYR A 108 11.12 0.32 18.21
C TYR A 108 11.43 -0.59 17.01
N ASP A 109 11.66 -1.86 17.28
CA ASP A 109 11.73 -2.92 16.28
C ASP A 109 10.41 -3.69 16.27
N CYS A 110 9.73 -3.67 15.13
CA CYS A 110 8.44 -4.29 14.93
C CYS A 110 8.49 -5.38 13.88
N PHE A 111 7.96 -6.55 14.23
CA PHE A 111 7.61 -7.58 13.26
C PHE A 111 6.12 -7.89 13.40
N LEU A 112 5.34 -7.49 12.41
CA LEU A 112 3.90 -7.67 12.37
C LEU A 112 3.52 -8.66 11.29
N LEU A 113 2.73 -9.65 11.67
CA LEU A 113 2.07 -10.57 10.76
C LEU A 113 0.57 -10.32 10.82
N GLY A 114 -0.02 -9.97 9.68
CA GLY A 114 -1.44 -9.84 9.45
C GLY A 114 -1.90 -10.75 8.33
N THR A 115 -3.21 -10.99 8.23
CA THR A 115 -3.84 -11.74 7.13
C THR A 115 -4.92 -10.86 6.50
N LEU A 116 -4.87 -10.69 5.16
CA LEU A 116 -5.78 -9.91 4.32
C LEU A 116 -6.99 -10.72 3.84
#